data_AF-A0A849F459-F1
#
_entry.id   AF-A0A849F459-F1
#
_cell.length_a   1.000
_cell.length_b   1.000
_cell.length_c   1.000
_cell.angle_alpha   90.00
_cell.angle_beta   90.00
_cell.angle_gamma   90.00
#
_symmetry.space_group_name_H-M   'P 1'
#
loop_
_entity.id
_entity.type
_entity.pdbx_description
1 polymer ?
#
loop_
_entity_poly.entity_id
_entity_poly.type
_entity_poly.pdbx_seq_one_letter_code
_entity_poly.pdbx_strand_id
1 'polypeptide(L)'
;MDTNTIRFSRKDSAQFFKTLNKRVNEYFKDNRKQKTGDWRLHLKTIVMFALFLTPYFLILTLGLPNWANLLLTIVMGIGMAGVGMNVMHDGNHGSYSSKKWINKLMGGSIYILAGNVYNWQVQHNVLHHTYTNIPDHDEDLEARRILRFSKHAKWHKHHKFQHFYSVFLYGLLTFNWAITTDFQQMYRYMKRKLTLGKLPNPLINWSTLVITKVLYVTIWIVLPMLIMDIVWWKILLGFFIMHYVA
;
A
#
# COMPACT_ATOMS: atom_id res chain seq x y z
N MET A 1 26.43 9.49 10.82
CA MET A 1 26.37 8.03 10.98
C MET A 1 26.90 7.45 9.69
N ASP A 2 28.02 6.73 9.74
CA ASP A 2 28.61 6.09 8.58
C ASP A 2 27.64 5.05 8.00
N THR A 3 26.96 5.41 6.93
CA THR A 3 26.18 4.45 6.14
C THR A 3 27.16 3.67 5.28
N ASN A 4 27.76 2.62 5.85
CA ASN A 4 28.53 1.66 5.05
C ASN A 4 27.65 1.20 3.87
N THR A 5 28.09 1.49 2.64
CA THR A 5 27.36 1.06 1.45
C THR A 5 27.26 -0.46 1.46
N ILE A 6 26.05 -0.99 1.68
CA ILE A 6 25.81 -2.43 1.66
C ILE A 6 26.09 -2.95 0.25
N ARG A 7 26.95 -3.97 0.18
CA ARG A 7 27.30 -4.66 -1.06
C ARG A 7 26.95 -6.13 -0.92
N PHE A 8 26.21 -6.65 -1.89
CA PHE A 8 25.94 -8.09 -1.99
C PHE A 8 27.03 -8.76 -2.82
N SER A 9 27.38 -10.03 -2.49
CA SER A 9 28.33 -10.82 -3.29
C SER A 9 27.88 -10.83 -4.75
N ARG A 10 28.81 -10.65 -5.71
CA ARG A 10 28.47 -10.64 -7.15
C ARG A 10 28.57 -12.03 -7.80
N LYS A 11 29.34 -12.96 -7.22
CA LYS A 11 29.58 -14.29 -7.81
C LYS A 11 28.52 -15.31 -7.39
N ASP A 12 28.33 -15.53 -6.09
CA ASP A 12 27.40 -16.55 -5.60
C ASP A 12 25.94 -16.14 -5.77
N SER A 13 25.63 -14.85 -5.61
CA SER A 13 24.29 -14.32 -5.86
C SER A 13 23.88 -14.46 -7.32
N ALA A 14 24.82 -14.30 -8.27
CA ALA A 14 24.53 -14.41 -9.68
C ALA A 14 24.20 -15.86 -10.07
N GLN A 15 24.92 -16.84 -9.52
CA GLN A 15 24.62 -18.26 -9.74
C GLN A 15 23.28 -18.66 -9.09
N PHE A 16 23.03 -18.24 -7.86
CA PHE A 16 21.76 -18.48 -7.18
C PHE A 16 20.59 -17.86 -7.96
N PHE A 17 20.68 -16.56 -8.30
CA PHE A 17 19.64 -15.84 -9.03
C PHE A 17 19.37 -16.45 -10.40
N LYS A 18 20.41 -16.82 -11.15
CA LYS A 18 20.27 -17.48 -12.46
C LYS A 18 19.60 -18.85 -12.31
N THR A 19 20.01 -19.64 -11.32
CA THR A 19 19.46 -20.98 -11.07
C THR A 19 18.00 -20.91 -10.63
N LEU A 20 17.67 -19.99 -9.72
CA LEU A 20 16.30 -19.74 -9.25
C LEU A 20 15.40 -19.32 -10.41
N ASN A 21 15.79 -18.32 -11.20
CA ASN A 21 15.01 -17.87 -12.35
C ASN A 21 14.81 -18.99 -13.37
N LYS A 22 15.85 -19.79 -13.66
CA LYS A 22 15.73 -20.95 -14.55
C LYS A 22 14.64 -21.91 -14.05
N ARG A 23 14.73 -22.36 -12.80
CA ARG A 23 13.78 -23.32 -12.21
C ARG A 23 12.35 -22.78 -12.15
N VAL A 24 12.17 -21.50 -11.79
CA VAL A 24 10.84 -20.86 -11.77
C VAL A 24 10.26 -20.80 -13.19
N ASN A 25 11.07 -20.43 -14.20
CA ASN A 25 10.61 -20.39 -15.59
C ASN A 25 10.25 -21.77 -16.13
N GLU A 26 11.05 -22.79 -15.82
CA GLU A 26 10.77 -24.19 -16.16
C GLU A 26 9.45 -24.65 -15.52
N TYR A 27 9.23 -24.37 -14.23
CA TYR A 27 7.96 -24.68 -13.56
C TYR A 27 6.75 -24.13 -14.31
N PHE A 28 6.75 -22.84 -14.68
CA PHE A 28 5.62 -22.25 -15.41
C PHE A 28 5.42 -22.89 -16.78
N LYS A 29 6.51 -23.17 -17.50
CA LYS A 29 6.47 -23.80 -18.83
C LYS A 29 5.93 -25.22 -18.75
N ASP A 30 6.49 -26.05 -17.86
CA ASP A 30 6.17 -27.47 -17.73
C ASP A 30 4.74 -27.68 -17.25
N ASN A 31 4.23 -26.77 -16.41
CA ASN A 31 2.85 -26.78 -15.93
C ASN A 31 1.87 -26.04 -16.84
N ARG A 32 2.32 -25.50 -17.99
CA ARG A 32 1.50 -24.69 -18.93
C ARG A 32 0.77 -23.53 -18.23
N LYS A 33 1.42 -22.93 -17.24
CA LYS A 33 0.90 -21.79 -16.46
C LYS A 33 1.47 -20.49 -16.98
N GLN A 34 0.65 -19.46 -17.03
CA GLN A 34 1.14 -18.10 -17.26
C GLN A 34 1.82 -17.59 -15.99
N LYS A 35 2.83 -16.72 -16.15
CA LYS A 35 3.48 -16.00 -15.04
C LYS A 35 2.62 -14.86 -14.49
N THR A 36 1.59 -14.49 -15.23
CA THR A 36 0.57 -13.53 -14.85
C THR A 36 -0.63 -14.25 -14.25
N GLY A 37 -1.50 -13.53 -13.56
CA GLY A 37 -2.68 -14.14 -12.95
C GLY A 37 -3.64 -14.81 -13.93
N ASP A 38 -4.47 -15.69 -13.38
CA ASP A 38 -5.55 -16.38 -14.07
C ASP A 38 -6.93 -15.78 -13.70
N TRP A 39 -8.02 -16.47 -14.06
CA TRP A 39 -9.37 -16.02 -13.73
C TRP A 39 -9.62 -15.83 -12.23
N ARG A 40 -8.89 -16.55 -11.35
CA ARG A 40 -9.03 -16.45 -9.89
C ARG A 40 -8.51 -15.10 -9.40
N LEU A 41 -7.45 -14.59 -10.02
CA LEU A 41 -6.97 -13.22 -9.75
C LEU A 41 -8.06 -12.20 -10.09
N HIS A 42 -8.71 -12.33 -11.25
CA HIS A 42 -9.75 -11.39 -11.66
C HIS A 42 -11.00 -11.47 -10.78
N LEU A 43 -11.42 -12.68 -10.38
CA LEU A 43 -12.50 -12.84 -9.40
C LEU A 43 -12.13 -12.20 -8.07
N LYS A 44 -10.92 -12.44 -7.56
CA LYS A 44 -10.40 -11.80 -6.35
C LYS A 44 -10.47 -10.27 -6.47
N THR A 45 -10.06 -9.70 -7.60
CA THR A 45 -10.14 -8.25 -7.86
C THR A 45 -11.57 -7.73 -7.79
N ILE A 46 -12.52 -8.41 -8.45
CA ILE A 46 -13.94 -8.01 -8.42
C ILE A 46 -14.47 -8.04 -6.99
N VAL A 47 -14.17 -9.10 -6.23
CA VAL A 47 -14.60 -9.22 -4.83
C VAL A 47 -13.99 -8.11 -3.98
N MET A 48 -12.68 -7.83 -4.08
CA MET A 48 -12.03 -6.79 -3.27
C MET A 48 -12.57 -5.39 -3.60
N PHE A 49 -12.78 -5.06 -4.87
CA PHE A 49 -13.39 -3.78 -5.24
C PHE A 49 -14.87 -3.70 -4.87
N ALA A 50 -15.63 -4.79 -4.95
CA ALA A 50 -17.01 -4.81 -4.49
C ALA A 50 -17.09 -4.56 -2.99
N LEU A 51 -16.25 -5.22 -2.18
CA LEU A 51 -16.16 -4.97 -0.73
C LEU A 51 -15.77 -3.51 -0.42
N PHE A 52 -14.99 -2.86 -1.28
CA PHE A 52 -14.57 -1.48 -1.07
C PHE A 52 -15.59 -0.44 -1.54
N LEU A 53 -16.11 -0.57 -2.77
CA LEU A 53 -16.89 0.47 -3.44
C LEU A 53 -18.39 0.27 -3.28
N THR A 54 -18.89 -0.97 -3.22
CA THR A 54 -20.34 -1.21 -3.07
C THR A 54 -20.86 -0.61 -1.75
N PRO A 55 -20.25 -0.85 -0.58
CA PRO A 55 -20.75 -0.25 0.66
C PRO A 55 -20.75 1.29 0.62
N TYR A 56 -19.74 1.91 -0.01
CA TYR A 56 -19.66 3.35 -0.18
C TYR A 56 -20.87 3.91 -0.92
N PHE A 57 -21.24 3.32 -2.06
CA PHE A 57 -22.43 3.77 -2.80
C PHE A 57 -23.74 3.47 -2.06
N LEU A 58 -23.83 2.36 -1.33
CA LEU A 58 -25.00 2.06 -0.50
C LEU A 58 -25.18 3.09 0.62
N ILE A 59 -24.10 3.46 1.31
CA ILE A 59 -24.09 4.50 2.35
C ILE A 59 -24.61 5.83 1.78
N LEU A 60 -24.13 6.21 0.59
CA LEU A 60 -24.47 7.50 -0.03
C LEU A 60 -25.92 7.57 -0.56
N THR A 61 -26.56 6.44 -0.89
CA THR A 61 -27.81 6.45 -1.66
C THR A 61 -29.02 5.92 -0.92
N LEU A 62 -28.86 5.03 0.07
CA LEU A 62 -29.98 4.30 0.67
C LEU A 62 -30.52 4.91 1.98
N GLY A 63 -29.92 5.98 2.50
CA GLY A 63 -30.40 6.65 3.72
C GLY A 63 -30.44 5.72 4.94
N LEU A 64 -29.47 4.81 5.05
CA LEU A 64 -29.46 3.74 6.05
C LEU A 64 -29.31 4.26 7.49
N PRO A 65 -29.77 3.50 8.49
CA PRO A 65 -29.54 3.85 9.90
C PRO A 65 -28.04 3.82 10.24
N ASN A 66 -27.64 4.62 11.25
CA ASN A 66 -26.23 4.81 11.61
C ASN A 66 -25.46 3.49 11.87
N TRP A 67 -26.10 2.48 12.48
CA TRP A 67 -25.45 1.19 12.74
C TRP A 67 -25.12 0.42 11.46
N ALA A 68 -25.97 0.53 10.43
CA ALA A 68 -25.74 -0.11 9.14
C ALA A 68 -24.61 0.60 8.38
N ASN A 69 -24.60 1.95 8.40
CA ASN A 69 -23.48 2.72 7.85
C ASN A 69 -22.15 2.39 8.53
N LEU A 70 -22.16 2.15 9.84
CA LEU A 70 -20.97 1.71 10.58
C LEU A 70 -20.47 0.33 10.12
N LEU A 71 -21.36 -0.65 9.98
CA LEU A 71 -20.99 -1.98 9.48
C LEU A 71 -20.45 -1.91 8.05
N LEU A 72 -21.11 -1.15 7.17
CA LEU A 72 -20.65 -0.94 5.80
C LEU A 72 -19.27 -0.26 5.76
N THR A 73 -19.02 0.70 6.65
CA THR A 73 -17.69 1.33 6.81
C THR A 73 -16.60 0.33 7.19
N ILE A 74 -16.90 -0.62 8.08
CA ILE A 74 -15.97 -1.69 8.45
C ILE A 74 -15.68 -2.59 7.24
N VAL A 75 -16.72 -2.95 6.47
CA VAL A 75 -16.55 -3.72 5.23
C VAL A 75 -15.69 -2.98 4.22
N MET A 76 -15.85 -1.65 4.10
CA MET A 76 -14.98 -0.82 3.25
C MET A 76 -13.53 -0.90 3.67
N GLY A 77 -13.21 -0.88 4.96
CA GLY A 77 -11.84 -1.03 5.44
C GLY A 77 -11.21 -2.37 5.02
N ILE A 78 -11.98 -3.47 5.14
CA ILE A 78 -11.56 -4.80 4.66
C ILE A 78 -11.32 -4.76 3.14
N GLY A 79 -12.22 -4.14 2.39
CA GLY A 79 -12.08 -3.94 0.94
C GLY A 79 -10.85 -3.11 0.58
N MET A 80 -10.59 -2.03 1.31
CA MET A 80 -9.44 -1.12 1.12
C MET A 80 -8.11 -1.86 1.29
N ALA A 81 -7.95 -2.59 2.40
CA ALA A 81 -6.79 -3.46 2.61
C ALA A 81 -6.70 -4.54 1.52
N GLY A 82 -7.83 -5.14 1.17
CA GLY A 82 -7.95 -6.14 0.12
C GLY A 82 -7.42 -5.65 -1.23
N VAL A 83 -7.91 -4.50 -1.72
CA VAL A 83 -7.45 -3.88 -2.98
C VAL A 83 -5.97 -3.55 -2.88
N GLY A 84 -5.51 -2.96 -1.77
CA GLY A 84 -4.11 -2.60 -1.55
C GLY A 84 -3.16 -3.79 -1.63
N MET A 85 -3.45 -4.86 -0.89
CA MET A 85 -2.56 -6.01 -0.75
C MET A 85 -2.67 -7.02 -1.89
N ASN A 86 -3.76 -7.01 -2.66
CA ASN A 86 -4.00 -8.04 -3.68
C ASN A 86 -4.07 -7.53 -5.11
N VAL A 87 -4.51 -6.30 -5.34
CA VAL A 87 -4.75 -5.79 -6.70
C VAL A 87 -3.71 -4.74 -7.05
N MET A 88 -3.59 -3.75 -6.18
CA MET A 88 -2.61 -2.69 -6.26
C MET A 88 -1.18 -3.24 -6.22
N HIS A 89 -0.89 -4.10 -5.25
CA HIS A 89 0.41 -4.77 -5.10
C HIS A 89 0.81 -5.53 -6.37
N ASP A 90 -0.03 -6.47 -6.83
CA ASP A 90 0.21 -7.26 -8.05
C ASP A 90 0.39 -6.38 -9.30
N GLY A 91 -0.38 -5.29 -9.40
CA GLY A 91 -0.26 -4.31 -10.47
C GLY A 91 1.08 -3.56 -10.45
N ASN A 92 1.53 -3.12 -9.28
CA ASN A 92 2.79 -2.39 -9.13
C ASN A 92 4.04 -3.29 -9.27
N HIS A 93 3.91 -4.60 -9.05
CA HIS A 93 4.92 -5.60 -9.44
C HIS A 93 4.88 -6.00 -10.92
N GLY A 94 3.84 -5.59 -11.65
CA GLY A 94 3.68 -5.91 -13.07
C GLY A 94 3.28 -7.37 -13.35
N SER A 95 2.84 -8.11 -12.33
CA SER A 95 2.43 -9.52 -12.42
C SER A 95 0.94 -9.70 -12.70
N TYR A 96 0.13 -8.64 -12.55
CA TYR A 96 -1.31 -8.72 -12.73
C TYR A 96 -1.72 -9.12 -14.16
N SER A 97 -1.02 -8.60 -15.18
CA SER A 97 -1.34 -8.87 -16.60
C SER A 97 -0.11 -8.82 -17.49
N SER A 98 -0.17 -9.46 -18.66
CA SER A 98 0.83 -9.28 -19.73
C SER A 98 0.76 -7.89 -20.37
N LYS A 99 -0.40 -7.20 -20.26
CA LYS A 99 -0.60 -5.86 -20.80
C LYS A 99 -0.17 -4.80 -19.78
N LYS A 100 0.88 -4.04 -20.11
CA LYS A 100 1.44 -2.98 -19.23
C LYS A 100 0.41 -1.97 -18.72
N TRP A 101 -0.55 -1.57 -19.56
CA TRP A 101 -1.57 -0.59 -19.15
C TRP A 101 -2.54 -1.14 -18.11
N ILE A 102 -2.82 -2.46 -18.11
CA ILE A 102 -3.66 -3.10 -17.08
C ILE A 102 -2.92 -3.07 -15.74
N ASN A 103 -1.63 -3.42 -15.72
CA ASN A 103 -0.82 -3.31 -14.50
C ASN A 103 -0.77 -1.87 -13.98
N LYS A 104 -0.62 -0.88 -14.87
CA LYS A 104 -0.65 0.54 -14.49
C LYS A 104 -1.99 0.95 -13.90
N LEU A 105 -3.10 0.45 -14.43
CA LEU A 105 -4.44 0.72 -13.91
C LEU A 105 -4.62 0.07 -12.53
N MET A 106 -4.30 -1.21 -12.38
CA MET A 106 -4.44 -1.95 -11.12
C MET A 106 -3.51 -1.39 -10.04
N GLY A 107 -2.23 -1.15 -10.36
CA GLY A 107 -1.28 -0.49 -9.46
C GLY A 107 -1.67 0.95 -9.11
N GLY A 108 -2.30 1.65 -10.05
CA GLY A 108 -2.87 2.99 -9.85
C GLY A 108 -4.08 3.04 -8.92
N SER A 109 -4.70 1.90 -8.59
CA SER A 109 -5.77 1.88 -7.58
C SER A 109 -5.31 2.39 -6.22
N ILE A 110 -4.00 2.40 -5.93
CA ILE A 110 -3.43 3.05 -4.74
C ILE A 110 -3.90 4.49 -4.53
N TYR A 111 -4.20 5.24 -5.59
CA TYR A 111 -4.62 6.64 -5.49
C TYR A 111 -5.98 6.80 -4.82
N ILE A 112 -6.87 5.81 -4.94
CA ILE A 112 -8.15 5.78 -4.21
C ILE A 112 -8.02 5.11 -2.84
N LEU A 113 -6.81 4.65 -2.46
CA LEU A 113 -6.45 4.08 -1.15
C LEU A 113 -5.54 5.03 -0.34
N ALA A 114 -5.48 6.31 -0.72
CA ALA A 114 -4.68 7.36 -0.11
C ALA A 114 -3.17 7.30 -0.37
N GLY A 115 -2.63 6.35 -1.15
CA GLY A 115 -1.20 6.25 -1.42
C GLY A 115 -0.79 6.80 -2.79
N ASN A 116 0.51 6.71 -3.10
CA ASN A 116 1.07 7.14 -4.38
C ASN A 116 1.93 6.03 -5.02
N VAL A 117 1.73 5.77 -6.32
CA VAL A 117 2.44 4.70 -7.05
C VAL A 117 3.96 4.87 -6.98
N TYR A 118 4.48 6.08 -7.19
CA TYR A 118 5.93 6.31 -7.18
C TYR A 118 6.52 6.06 -5.80
N ASN A 119 5.91 6.61 -4.75
CA ASN A 119 6.36 6.39 -3.38
C ASN A 119 6.35 4.90 -3.03
N TRP A 120 5.25 4.21 -3.33
CA TRP A 120 5.13 2.79 -3.05
C TRP A 120 6.17 1.96 -3.82
N GLN A 121 6.42 2.26 -5.09
CA GLN A 121 7.44 1.56 -5.87
C GLN A 121 8.85 1.82 -5.34
N VAL A 122 9.17 3.03 -4.88
CA VAL A 122 10.46 3.31 -4.26
C VAL A 122 10.58 2.58 -2.91
N GLN A 123 9.60 2.72 -2.03
CA GLN A 123 9.62 2.06 -0.72
C GLN A 123 9.69 0.54 -0.87
N HIS A 124 8.77 -0.04 -1.62
CA HIS A 124 8.60 -1.48 -1.69
C HIS A 124 9.58 -2.11 -2.69
N ASN A 125 9.54 -1.72 -3.98
CA ASN A 125 10.37 -2.38 -5.00
C ASN A 125 11.85 -2.02 -4.93
N VAL A 126 12.20 -0.79 -4.55
CA VAL A 126 13.60 -0.36 -4.52
C VAL A 126 14.22 -0.62 -3.15
N LEU A 127 13.62 -0.12 -2.07
CA LEU A 127 14.21 -0.23 -0.74
C LEU A 127 13.97 -1.61 -0.12
N HIS A 128 12.71 -1.98 0.09
CA HIS A 128 12.36 -3.23 0.77
C HIS A 128 12.84 -4.47 0.02
N HIS A 129 12.61 -4.61 -1.29
CA HIS A 129 13.06 -5.80 -2.04
C HIS A 129 14.58 -5.88 -2.25
N THR A 130 15.32 -4.77 -2.13
CA THR A 130 16.79 -4.79 -2.22
C THR A 130 17.44 -5.03 -0.86
N TYR A 131 16.87 -4.47 0.21
CA TYR A 131 17.45 -4.45 1.55
C TYR A 131 16.53 -5.08 2.60
N THR A 132 15.76 -6.09 2.22
CA THR A 132 14.72 -6.70 3.05
C THR A 132 15.22 -7.05 4.45
N ASN A 133 14.54 -6.58 5.48
CA ASN A 133 14.87 -6.80 6.88
C ASN A 133 16.26 -6.31 7.32
N ILE A 134 16.87 -5.39 6.57
CA ILE A 134 18.13 -4.74 6.96
C ILE A 134 17.80 -3.40 7.65
N PRO A 135 18.14 -3.22 8.94
CA PRO A 135 17.92 -1.96 9.65
C PRO A 135 18.52 -0.76 8.92
N ASP A 136 17.87 0.38 9.01
CA ASP A 136 18.25 1.67 8.38
C ASP A 136 18.23 1.71 6.84
N HIS A 137 17.93 0.58 6.18
CA HIS A 137 17.82 0.47 4.72
C HIS A 137 16.41 0.05 4.26
N ASP A 138 15.71 -0.74 5.07
CA ASP A 138 14.32 -1.12 4.86
C ASP A 138 13.39 -0.20 5.68
N GLU A 139 12.69 0.71 5.02
CA GLU A 139 11.77 1.63 5.69
C GLU A 139 10.57 0.90 6.32
N ASP A 140 10.28 -0.34 5.91
CA ASP A 140 9.21 -1.14 6.52
C ASP A 140 9.58 -1.59 7.96
N LEU A 141 10.86 -1.49 8.33
CA LEU A 141 11.32 -1.68 9.72
C LEU A 141 11.25 -0.39 10.57
N GLU A 142 10.98 0.77 9.97
CA GLU A 142 10.98 2.07 10.66
C GLU A 142 9.68 2.34 11.43
N ALA A 143 9.49 1.70 12.58
CA ALA A 143 8.37 1.99 13.49
C ALA A 143 8.71 2.98 14.63
N ARG A 144 9.63 3.91 14.35
CA ARG A 144 10.20 4.84 15.34
C ARG A 144 10.70 4.06 16.57
N ARG A 145 10.43 4.56 17.79
CA ARG A 145 10.78 3.88 19.07
C ARG A 145 9.61 3.07 19.64
N ILE A 146 8.50 2.99 18.91
CA ILE A 146 7.23 2.44 19.44
C ILE A 146 7.19 0.92 19.24
N LEU A 147 7.44 0.46 18.01
CA LEU A 147 7.60 -0.97 17.72
C LEU A 147 9.07 -1.32 17.48
N ARG A 148 9.39 -2.59 17.72
CA ARG A 148 10.68 -3.20 17.45
C ARG A 148 10.46 -4.40 16.54
N PHE A 149 10.97 -4.31 15.31
CA PHE A 149 10.87 -5.36 14.30
C PHE A 149 12.18 -6.13 14.08
N SER A 150 13.30 -5.59 14.54
CA SER A 150 14.61 -6.23 14.42
C SER A 150 15.24 -6.45 15.78
N LYS A 151 15.96 -7.56 15.93
CA LYS A 151 16.80 -7.82 17.11
C LYS A 151 17.92 -6.78 17.28
N HIS A 152 18.33 -6.16 16.18
CA HIS A 152 19.38 -5.14 16.14
C HIS A 152 18.88 -3.74 16.55
N ALA A 153 17.56 -3.52 16.57
CA ALA A 153 16.98 -2.27 17.07
C ALA A 153 17.01 -2.23 18.60
N LYS A 154 17.22 -1.03 19.15
CA LYS A 154 17.26 -0.78 20.60
C LYS A 154 15.98 -1.27 21.26
N TRP A 155 16.13 -2.14 22.26
CA TRP A 155 15.01 -2.62 23.06
C TRP A 155 14.65 -1.62 24.17
N HIS A 156 13.35 -1.43 24.39
CA HIS A 156 12.79 -0.62 25.46
C HIS A 156 11.78 -1.46 26.26
N LYS A 157 11.58 -1.12 27.55
CA LYS A 157 10.75 -1.93 28.47
C LYS A 157 9.32 -2.17 27.96
N HIS A 158 8.72 -1.20 27.27
CA HIS A 158 7.38 -1.33 26.71
C HIS A 158 7.31 -2.40 25.61
N HIS A 159 8.39 -2.67 24.87
CA HIS A 159 8.42 -3.71 23.82
C HIS A 159 8.08 -5.11 24.35
N LYS A 160 8.22 -5.38 25.66
CA LYS A 160 7.74 -6.62 26.28
C LYS A 160 6.24 -6.85 26.00
N PHE A 161 5.45 -5.78 25.92
CA PHE A 161 4.00 -5.81 25.72
C PHE A 161 3.60 -5.52 24.27
N GLN A 162 4.55 -5.50 23.33
CA GLN A 162 4.31 -5.16 21.93
C GLN A 162 3.25 -6.02 21.28
N HIS A 163 3.19 -7.31 21.62
CA HIS A 163 2.17 -8.23 21.11
C HIS A 163 0.73 -7.83 21.48
N PHE A 164 0.52 -7.00 22.50
CA PHE A 164 -0.79 -6.44 22.83
C PHE A 164 -1.06 -5.14 22.09
N TYR A 165 -0.14 -4.17 22.16
CA TYR A 165 -0.41 -2.84 21.61
C TYR A 165 -0.15 -2.73 20.10
N SER A 166 0.60 -3.64 19.48
CA SER A 166 0.92 -3.58 18.04
C SER A 166 -0.32 -3.70 17.17
N VAL A 167 -1.31 -4.51 17.60
CA VAL A 167 -2.58 -4.68 16.89
C VAL A 167 -3.30 -3.34 16.76
N PHE A 168 -3.31 -2.53 17.81
CA PHE A 168 -3.95 -1.21 17.79
C PHE A 168 -3.17 -0.19 16.96
N LEU A 169 -1.83 -0.27 16.97
CA LEU A 169 -0.99 0.63 16.18
C LEU A 169 -1.03 0.33 14.68
N TYR A 170 -1.26 -0.92 14.28
CA TYR A 170 -1.34 -1.30 12.88
C TYR A 170 -2.54 -0.65 12.17
N GLY A 171 -3.68 -0.50 12.84
CA GLY A 171 -4.81 0.25 12.30
C GLY A 171 -4.51 1.73 12.02
N LEU A 172 -3.45 2.31 12.60
CA LEU A 172 -3.09 3.71 12.35
C LEU A 172 -2.19 3.89 11.12
N LEU A 173 -1.73 2.81 10.48
CA LEU A 173 -0.74 2.87 9.41
C LEU A 173 -1.31 3.53 8.15
N THR A 174 -2.47 3.05 7.66
CA THR A 174 -3.09 3.61 6.45
C THR A 174 -3.60 5.04 6.70
N PHE A 175 -4.07 5.33 7.91
CA PHE A 175 -4.46 6.68 8.32
C PHE A 175 -3.29 7.66 8.25
N ASN A 176 -2.13 7.28 8.80
CA ASN A 176 -0.93 8.11 8.72
C ASN A 176 -0.46 8.31 7.27
N TRP A 177 -0.65 7.30 6.43
CA TRP A 177 -0.33 7.38 5.01
C TRP A 177 -1.22 8.37 4.26
N ALA A 178 -2.51 8.41 4.60
CA ALA A 178 -3.45 9.36 4.04
C ALA A 178 -3.05 10.82 4.28
N ILE A 179 -2.49 11.13 5.45
CA ILE A 179 -2.22 12.51 5.87
C ILE A 179 -0.77 12.93 5.62
N THR A 180 0.22 12.17 6.09
CA THR A 180 1.61 12.69 6.21
C THR A 180 2.65 11.89 5.45
N THR A 181 2.62 10.56 5.51
CA THR A 181 3.74 9.71 5.08
C THR A 181 4.10 9.94 3.62
N ASP A 182 3.10 10.08 2.74
CA ASP A 182 3.32 10.24 1.30
C ASP A 182 4.07 11.53 0.95
N PHE A 183 3.78 12.64 1.62
CA PHE A 183 4.48 13.91 1.40
C PHE A 183 5.93 13.83 1.88
N GLN A 184 6.16 13.20 3.03
CA GLN A 184 7.50 13.01 3.59
C GLN A 184 8.34 12.06 2.72
N GLN A 185 7.75 10.95 2.26
CA GLN A 185 8.37 10.01 1.33
C GLN A 185 8.69 10.69 0.01
N MET A 186 7.74 11.40 -0.60
CA MET A 186 7.96 12.11 -1.86
C MET A 186 9.16 13.07 -1.76
N TYR A 187 9.20 13.89 -0.71
CA TYR A 187 10.34 14.78 -0.47
C TYR A 187 11.66 14.02 -0.33
N ARG A 188 11.72 12.99 0.55
CA ARG A 188 12.94 12.21 0.80
C ARG A 188 13.43 11.49 -0.46
N TYR A 189 12.54 10.83 -1.19
CA TYR A 189 12.87 10.02 -2.35
C TYR A 189 13.33 10.88 -3.53
N MET A 190 12.66 12.00 -3.78
CA MET A 190 13.09 12.95 -4.82
C MET A 190 14.45 13.59 -4.48
N LYS A 191 14.67 13.98 -3.21
CA LYS A 191 15.95 14.54 -2.75
C LYS A 191 17.10 13.54 -2.90
N ARG A 192 16.85 12.26 -2.59
CA ARG A 192 17.82 11.17 -2.72
C ARG A 192 17.92 10.59 -4.14
N LYS A 193 17.10 11.07 -5.09
CA LYS A 193 17.01 10.58 -6.48
C LYS A 193 16.73 9.07 -6.56
N LEU A 194 15.93 8.54 -5.63
CA LEU A 194 15.53 7.13 -5.62
C LEU A 194 14.42 6.91 -6.65
N THR A 195 14.48 5.82 -7.42
CA THR A 195 13.50 5.54 -8.45
C THR A 195 13.55 4.07 -8.88
N LEU A 196 12.39 3.52 -9.22
CA LEU A 196 12.30 2.27 -9.98
C LEU A 196 12.43 2.62 -11.48
N GLY A 197 13.59 2.38 -12.08
CA GLY A 197 13.84 2.71 -13.48
C GLY A 197 14.23 4.18 -13.71
N LYS A 198 13.54 4.89 -14.61
CA LYS A 198 13.91 6.27 -14.98
C LYS A 198 13.44 7.27 -13.92
N LEU A 199 14.33 8.18 -13.50
CA LEU A 199 13.98 9.25 -12.56
C LEU A 199 12.84 10.11 -13.14
N PRO A 200 11.71 10.25 -12.42
CA PRO A 200 10.57 11.01 -12.90
C PRO A 200 10.82 12.53 -12.81
N ASN A 201 10.05 13.29 -13.58
CA ASN A 201 10.05 14.74 -13.45
C ASN A 201 9.46 15.15 -12.09
N PRO A 202 10.17 15.95 -11.26
CA PRO A 202 9.69 16.36 -9.95
C PRO A 202 8.32 17.05 -9.96
N LEU A 203 8.08 17.94 -10.93
CA LEU A 203 6.82 18.68 -11.04
C LEU A 203 5.65 17.73 -11.29
N ILE A 204 5.84 16.73 -12.16
CA ILE A 204 4.80 15.74 -12.47
C ILE A 204 4.48 14.90 -11.24
N ASN A 205 5.50 14.43 -10.52
CA ASN A 205 5.30 13.60 -9.32
C ASN A 205 4.59 14.36 -8.20
N TRP A 206 5.05 15.58 -7.89
CA TRP A 206 4.41 16.41 -6.87
C TRP A 206 2.98 16.80 -7.26
N SER A 207 2.75 17.16 -8.52
CA SER A 207 1.39 17.47 -9.01
C SER A 207 0.48 16.25 -8.94
N THR A 208 0.98 15.07 -9.32
CA THR A 208 0.22 13.82 -9.22
C THR A 208 -0.16 13.53 -7.78
N LEU A 209 0.79 13.67 -6.83
CA LEU A 209 0.51 13.48 -5.41
C LEU A 209 -0.57 14.45 -4.91
N VAL A 210 -0.43 15.75 -5.17
CA VAL A 210 -1.40 16.75 -4.69
C VAL A 210 -2.78 16.52 -5.31
N ILE A 211 -2.87 16.35 -6.63
CA ILE A 211 -4.15 16.13 -7.32
C ILE A 211 -4.83 14.87 -6.80
N THR A 212 -4.09 13.76 -6.67
CA THR A 212 -4.68 12.49 -6.20
C THR A 212 -5.12 12.57 -4.73
N LYS A 213 -4.38 13.29 -3.87
CA LYS A 213 -4.79 13.55 -2.48
C LYS A 213 -6.04 14.42 -2.40
N VAL A 214 -6.15 15.46 -3.23
CA VAL A 214 -7.37 16.28 -3.31
C VAL A 214 -8.56 15.43 -3.77
N LEU A 215 -8.40 14.65 -4.84
CA LEU A 215 -9.47 13.74 -5.30
C LEU A 215 -9.85 12.71 -4.22
N TYR A 216 -8.88 12.15 -3.52
CA TYR A 216 -9.09 11.22 -2.42
C TYR A 216 -9.93 11.85 -1.29
N VAL A 217 -9.54 13.02 -0.79
CA VAL A 217 -10.30 13.74 0.26
C VAL A 217 -11.69 14.14 -0.26
N THR A 218 -11.79 14.55 -1.53
CA THR A 218 -13.07 14.90 -2.13
C THR A 218 -14.02 13.71 -2.16
N ILE A 219 -13.55 12.54 -2.60
CA ILE A 219 -14.37 11.32 -2.67
C ILE A 219 -14.78 10.86 -1.26
N TRP A 220 -13.82 10.71 -0.34
CA TRP A 220 -14.11 10.03 0.93
C TRP A 220 -14.67 10.92 2.05
N ILE A 221 -14.52 12.25 1.93
CA ILE A 221 -14.92 13.18 2.99
C ILE A 221 -15.88 14.24 2.45
N VAL A 222 -15.48 15.00 1.43
CA VAL A 222 -16.27 16.15 0.95
C VAL A 222 -17.59 15.69 0.33
N LEU A 223 -17.57 14.68 -0.53
CA LEU A 223 -18.77 14.19 -1.21
C LEU A 223 -19.82 13.65 -0.22
N PRO A 224 -19.49 12.79 0.77
CA PRO A 224 -20.41 12.43 1.83
C PRO A 224 -20.95 13.64 2.61
N MET A 225 -20.12 14.65 2.89
CA MET A 225 -20.56 15.86 3.63
C MET A 225 -21.57 16.70 2.84
N LEU A 226 -21.50 16.68 1.51
CA LEU A 226 -22.40 17.44 0.65
C LEU A 226 -23.71 16.70 0.35
N ILE A 227 -23.68 15.37 0.29
CA ILE A 227 -24.83 14.55 -0.14
C ILE A 227 -25.64 14.04 1.06
N MET A 228 -24.98 13.67 2.16
CA MET A 228 -25.65 13.02 3.27
C MET A 228 -26.13 14.03 4.31
N ASP A 229 -27.37 13.88 4.76
CA ASP A 229 -27.91 14.62 5.92
C ASP A 229 -27.47 13.95 7.24
N ILE A 230 -26.16 13.96 7.49
CA ILE A 230 -25.55 13.48 8.74
C ILE A 230 -24.57 14.49 9.29
N VAL A 231 -24.43 14.51 10.62
CA VAL A 231 -23.49 15.41 11.28
C VAL A 231 -22.06 15.10 10.81
N TRP A 232 -21.34 16.13 10.37
CA TRP A 232 -20.01 16.04 9.74
C TRP A 232 -18.99 15.17 10.49
N TRP A 233 -19.01 15.17 11.82
CA TRP A 233 -18.05 14.38 12.62
C TRP A 233 -18.26 12.86 12.46
N LYS A 234 -19.49 12.41 12.12
CA LYS A 234 -19.75 10.99 11.84
C LYS A 234 -19.06 10.54 10.55
N ILE A 235 -18.92 11.43 9.57
CA ILE A 235 -18.19 11.15 8.33
C ILE A 235 -16.71 11.00 8.63
N LEU A 236 -16.13 11.90 9.44
CA LEU A 236 -14.74 11.79 9.86
C LEU A 236 -14.48 10.55 10.72
N LEU A 237 -15.43 10.19 11.59
CA LEU A 237 -15.35 8.95 12.35
C LEU A 237 -15.41 7.72 11.43
N GLY A 238 -16.30 7.72 10.43
CA GLY A 238 -16.36 6.66 9.43
C GLY A 238 -15.05 6.54 8.64
N PHE A 239 -14.51 7.67 8.17
CA PHE A 239 -13.21 7.71 7.51
C PHE A 239 -12.09 7.14 8.39
N PHE A 240 -12.05 7.51 9.66
CA PHE A 240 -11.09 6.96 10.62
C PHE A 240 -11.28 5.44 10.79
N ILE A 241 -12.51 4.96 10.94
CA ILE A 241 -12.81 3.53 11.14
C ILE A 241 -12.43 2.71 9.89
N MET A 242 -12.74 3.20 8.69
CA MET A 242 -12.34 2.56 7.44
C MET A 242 -10.83 2.36 7.40
N HIS A 243 -10.06 3.41 7.71
CA HIS A 243 -8.61 3.32 7.82
C HIS A 243 -8.13 2.43 8.95
N TYR A 244 -8.79 2.47 10.11
CA TYR A 244 -8.38 1.68 11.26
C TYR A 244 -8.53 0.17 11.04
N VAL A 245 -9.50 -0.21 10.21
CA VAL A 245 -9.71 -1.60 9.77
C VAL A 245 -8.74 -1.99 8.64
N ALA A 246 -8.32 -1.04 7.80
CA ALA A 246 -7.47 -1.26 6.62
C ALA A 246 -5.97 -1.30 6.95
#